data_AF-A0A067EGA6-F1
#
_entry.id   AF-A0A067EGA6-F1
#
_cell.length_a   1.000
_cell.length_b   1.000
_cell.length_c   1.000
_cell.angle_alpha   90.00
_cell.angle_beta   90.00
_cell.angle_gamma   90.00
#
_symmetry.space_group_name_H-M   'P 1'
#
loop_
_entity.id
_entity.type
_entity.pdbx_description
1 polymer ?
#
loop_
_entity_poly.entity_id
_entity_poly.type
_entity_poly.pdbx_seq_one_letter_code
_entity_poly.pdbx_strand_id
1 'polypeptide(L)'
;MACNFHHLTQTIRLSFPPLHNFKVSDAFTNKSLITTFPVRFSVHSSAKLTTSIRSLRVDTASISYRSSCTFTWDDVFRVSQPEYSPDDSSDLRGYFEKIKICNRGSEMQSEFFPFIIEDQVAGYTHNRFASHLRKYDDVFIYSGNNGGRFGSHVKLNSKLKTADERTRVVGEVIKCLAEEELIPDIQNELYPVASTFGSPIFFSLDRAAAPYFGIKAYAVPLNGYVEKDGQKFLWIGKRSQVKSTYPGMLDILAGGGLPHGIACGENIIKECEEEAGIPRSISNRARPVGAVSYTDINGFSYKRDVIFCYDLKLPEDFVPMNQGNCIKA
;
A
#
# COMPACT_ATOMS: atom_id res chain seq x y z
N MET A 1 19.49 0.70 41.77
CA MET A 1 19.82 2.12 41.55
C MET A 1 18.93 2.63 40.43
N ALA A 2 18.02 3.55 40.75
CA ALA A 2 17.00 4.06 39.83
C ALA A 2 17.59 5.08 38.85
N CYS A 3 17.10 5.11 37.60
CA CYS A 3 17.33 6.21 36.67
C CYS A 3 16.01 6.64 36.01
N ASN A 4 15.82 7.95 35.96
CA ASN A 4 14.56 8.69 35.88
C ASN A 4 14.03 8.81 34.44
N PHE A 5 12.76 8.44 34.21
CA PHE A 5 12.05 8.53 32.92
C PHE A 5 11.71 9.98 32.47
N HIS A 6 11.97 10.98 33.31
CA HIS A 6 11.50 12.34 33.09
C HIS A 6 12.38 13.20 32.17
N HIS A 7 13.61 12.75 31.83
CA HIS A 7 14.55 13.58 31.07
C HIS A 7 14.43 13.42 29.54
N LEU A 8 13.72 12.40 29.05
CA LEU A 8 13.53 12.17 27.59
C LEU A 8 12.29 12.87 27.01
N THR A 9 11.34 13.31 27.84
CA THR A 9 10.07 13.88 27.38
C THR A 9 10.13 15.38 27.03
N GLN A 10 11.22 16.08 27.37
CA GLN A 10 11.36 17.53 27.11
C GLN A 10 12.10 17.89 25.82
N THR A 11 12.88 16.98 25.22
CA THR A 11 13.71 17.31 24.05
C THR A 11 12.97 17.18 22.71
N ILE A 12 11.78 16.59 22.66
CA ILE A 12 11.01 16.39 21.41
C ILE A 12 9.91 17.46 21.19
N ARG A 13 9.75 18.43 22.10
CA ARG A 13 8.69 19.45 22.02
C ARG A 13 9.05 20.77 21.31
N LEU A 14 10.23 20.90 20.71
CA LEU A 14 10.67 22.16 20.09
C LEU A 14 11.02 22.03 18.61
N SER A 15 10.07 21.60 17.79
CA SER A 15 9.98 22.02 16.38
C SER A 15 8.64 21.54 15.83
N PHE A 16 7.59 22.37 15.85
CA PHE A 16 6.44 22.41 14.92
C PHE A 16 5.39 23.40 15.50
N PRO A 17 4.86 24.36 14.72
CA PRO A 17 3.84 25.30 15.21
C PRO A 17 2.46 24.63 15.32
N PRO A 18 1.59 25.06 16.26
CA PRO A 18 0.29 24.43 16.49
C PRO A 18 -0.72 24.77 15.39
N LEU A 19 -1.34 23.73 14.81
CA LEU A 19 -2.50 23.89 13.92
C LEU A 19 -3.77 24.08 14.74
N HIS A 20 -4.52 25.11 14.37
CA HIS A 20 -5.76 25.55 14.99
C HIS A 20 -6.87 24.49 14.98
N ASN A 21 -7.61 24.46 16.10
CA ASN A 21 -8.83 23.71 16.35
C ASN A 21 -9.87 23.86 15.22
N PHE A 22 -10.30 22.74 14.62
CA PHE A 22 -11.58 22.66 13.93
C PHE A 22 -12.55 21.77 14.72
N LYS A 23 -13.67 22.37 15.13
CA LYS A 23 -14.82 21.70 15.72
C LYS A 23 -15.48 20.82 14.65
N VAL A 24 -15.68 19.55 14.96
CA VAL A 24 -16.56 18.64 14.23
C VAL A 24 -18.00 19.00 14.58
N SER A 25 -18.82 19.33 13.58
CA SER A 25 -20.27 19.43 13.70
C SER A 25 -20.90 18.25 12.97
N ASP A 26 -21.78 17.56 13.68
CA ASP A 26 -22.62 16.46 13.21
C ASP A 26 -23.47 16.85 11.98
N ALA A 27 -23.48 15.98 10.98
CA ALA A 27 -24.68 15.51 10.27
C ALA A 27 -24.26 14.73 9.02
N PHE A 28 -24.75 13.49 8.91
CA PHE A 28 -25.61 13.01 7.82
C PHE A 28 -25.55 11.48 7.77
N THR A 29 -26.54 10.87 8.41
CA THR A 29 -27.04 9.54 8.13
C THR A 29 -27.53 9.49 6.68
N ASN A 30 -27.07 8.53 5.88
CA ASN A 30 -27.88 8.05 4.79
C ASN A 30 -27.67 6.57 4.50
N LYS A 31 -28.80 5.92 4.22
CA LYS A 31 -29.03 4.48 4.21
C LYS A 31 -28.41 3.81 2.98
N SER A 32 -27.79 2.66 3.24
CA SER A 32 -27.38 1.66 2.24
C SER A 32 -28.59 1.12 1.47
N LEU A 33 -28.50 1.10 0.15
CA LEU A 33 -29.32 0.27 -0.74
C LEU A 33 -28.37 -0.70 -1.45
N ILE A 34 -28.53 -1.98 -1.14
CA ILE A 34 -27.83 -3.10 -1.75
C ILE A 34 -28.59 -3.46 -3.03
N THR A 35 -27.93 -3.38 -4.19
CA THR A 35 -28.42 -3.95 -5.44
C THR A 35 -27.45 -5.00 -5.96
N THR A 36 -27.87 -6.26 -5.88
CA THR A 36 -27.24 -7.43 -6.47
C THR A 36 -27.59 -7.53 -7.96
N PHE A 37 -26.59 -7.69 -8.84
CA PHE A 37 -26.77 -7.99 -10.26
C PHE A 37 -26.37 -9.44 -10.57
N PRO A 38 -27.13 -10.18 -11.41
CA PRO A 38 -26.78 -11.53 -11.83
C PRO A 38 -25.81 -11.51 -13.02
N VAL A 39 -24.74 -12.32 -12.94
CA VAL A 39 -23.81 -12.58 -14.04
C VAL A 39 -24.36 -13.70 -14.91
N ARG A 40 -24.56 -13.44 -16.21
CA ARG A 40 -24.83 -14.48 -17.23
C ARG A 40 -23.57 -14.71 -18.06
N PHE A 41 -23.08 -15.94 -18.07
CA PHE A 41 -22.03 -16.41 -18.96
C PHE A 41 -22.60 -16.63 -20.38
N SER A 42 -21.86 -16.19 -21.40
CA SER A 42 -22.10 -16.58 -22.78
C SER A 42 -20.77 -16.99 -23.40
N VAL A 43 -20.73 -18.22 -23.93
CA VAL A 43 -19.56 -18.88 -24.52
C VAL A 43 -19.58 -18.61 -26.01
N HIS A 44 -18.57 -17.93 -26.57
CA HIS A 44 -18.37 -17.84 -28.03
C HIS A 44 -16.94 -18.20 -28.44
N SER A 45 -16.89 -18.85 -29.60
CA SER A 45 -15.81 -19.67 -30.15
C SER A 45 -14.72 -18.86 -30.88
N SER A 46 -13.52 -19.44 -30.85
CA SER A 46 -12.23 -19.08 -31.43
C SER A 46 -12.21 -18.63 -32.89
N ALA A 47 -11.28 -17.70 -33.19
CA ALA A 47 -10.54 -17.66 -34.46
C ALA A 47 -9.09 -17.19 -34.19
N LYS A 48 -8.11 -18.03 -34.59
CA LYS A 48 -6.67 -17.77 -34.47
C LYS A 48 -6.19 -16.91 -35.63
N LEU A 49 -5.49 -15.82 -35.35
CA LEU A 49 -4.63 -15.14 -36.33
C LEU A 49 -3.20 -15.07 -35.78
N THR A 50 -2.28 -15.72 -36.50
CA THR A 50 -0.84 -15.70 -36.23
C THR A 50 -0.22 -14.49 -36.91
N THR A 51 0.37 -13.58 -36.14
CA THR A 51 1.28 -12.54 -36.66
C THR A 51 2.55 -12.50 -35.82
N SER A 52 3.67 -12.70 -36.53
CA SER A 52 5.04 -12.70 -36.03
C SER A 52 5.47 -11.27 -35.69
N ILE A 53 5.79 -11.00 -34.42
CA ILE A 53 6.42 -9.75 -33.98
C ILE A 53 7.76 -10.10 -33.34
N ARG A 54 8.83 -9.53 -33.92
CA ARG A 54 10.22 -9.67 -33.46
C ARG A 54 10.37 -9.06 -32.06
N SER A 55 10.81 -9.87 -31.09
CA SER A 55 11.11 -9.40 -29.73
C SER A 55 12.34 -8.49 -29.73
N LEU A 56 12.18 -7.25 -29.28
CA LEU A 56 13.30 -6.41 -28.86
C LEU A 56 13.62 -6.77 -27.40
N ARG A 57 14.75 -7.44 -27.18
CA ARG A 57 15.27 -7.71 -25.83
C ARG A 57 15.71 -6.38 -25.21
N VAL A 58 15.11 -6.03 -24.08
CA VAL A 58 15.62 -5.00 -23.18
C VAL A 58 16.52 -5.70 -22.19
N ASP A 59 17.83 -5.48 -22.30
CA ASP A 59 18.80 -5.96 -21.32
C ASP A 59 18.64 -5.16 -20.02
N THR A 60 17.81 -5.65 -19.10
CA THR A 60 17.83 -5.23 -17.71
C THR A 60 19.12 -5.74 -17.08
N ALA A 61 20.09 -4.84 -16.90
CA ALA A 61 21.28 -5.10 -16.10
C ALA A 61 20.84 -5.40 -14.65
N SER A 62 20.86 -6.67 -14.27
CA SER A 62 20.71 -7.11 -12.89
C SER A 62 21.92 -6.63 -12.10
N ILE A 63 21.76 -5.57 -11.32
CA ILE A 63 22.72 -5.22 -10.28
C ILE A 63 22.63 -6.31 -9.21
N SER A 64 23.60 -7.22 -9.22
CA SER A 64 23.75 -8.26 -8.20
C SER A 64 24.25 -7.63 -6.90
N TYR A 65 23.32 -7.19 -6.07
CA TYR A 65 23.65 -6.87 -4.68
C TYR A 65 23.96 -8.19 -3.96
N ARG A 66 25.26 -8.48 -3.78
CA ARG A 66 25.70 -9.54 -2.86
C ARG A 66 25.39 -9.09 -1.42
N SER A 67 24.18 -9.39 -0.97
CA SER A 67 23.87 -9.57 0.45
C SER A 67 22.93 -10.76 0.56
N SER A 68 23.49 -11.96 0.45
CA SER A 68 22.76 -13.23 0.56
C SER A 68 22.62 -13.69 2.01
N CYS A 69 22.43 -12.75 2.94
CA CYS A 69 21.97 -13.09 4.29
C CYS A 69 20.44 -13.01 4.27
N THR A 70 19.80 -14.02 3.68
CA THR A 70 18.35 -14.17 3.77
C THR A 70 18.01 -14.44 5.23
N PHE A 71 17.28 -13.54 5.89
CA PHE A 71 16.78 -13.76 7.25
C PHE A 71 15.74 -14.90 7.20
N THR A 72 16.04 -16.05 7.80
CA THR A 72 15.22 -17.27 7.78
C THR A 72 14.61 -17.58 9.15
N TRP A 73 13.83 -18.66 9.22
CA TRP A 73 13.33 -19.18 10.49
C TRP A 73 14.43 -19.66 11.43
N ASP A 74 15.55 -20.14 10.90
CA ASP A 74 16.70 -20.51 11.73
C ASP A 74 17.29 -19.28 12.41
N ASP A 75 17.24 -18.11 11.75
CA ASP A 75 17.65 -16.85 12.35
C ASP A 75 16.68 -16.41 13.44
N VAL A 76 15.37 -16.55 13.24
CA VAL A 76 14.36 -16.29 14.28
C VAL A 76 14.57 -17.19 15.50
N PHE A 77 14.70 -18.51 15.29
CA PHE A 77 14.91 -19.46 16.37
C PHE A 77 16.23 -19.22 17.09
N ARG A 78 17.29 -18.84 16.36
CA ARG A 78 18.57 -18.47 16.94
C ARG A 78 18.45 -17.21 17.79
N VAL A 79 17.77 -16.17 17.30
CA VAL A 79 17.55 -14.91 18.03
C VAL A 79 16.63 -15.10 19.24
N SER A 80 15.70 -16.06 19.20
CA SER A 80 14.81 -16.36 20.31
C SER A 80 15.45 -17.19 21.43
N GLN A 81 16.67 -17.72 21.23
CA GLN A 81 17.35 -18.47 22.28
C GLN A 81 17.80 -17.55 23.42
N PRO A 82 17.65 -17.94 24.70
CA PRO A 82 18.09 -17.13 25.84
C PRO A 82 19.58 -16.77 25.81
N GLU A 83 20.41 -17.59 25.16
CA GLU A 83 21.86 -17.41 25.04
C GLU A 83 22.25 -16.46 23.91
N TYR A 84 21.31 -16.04 23.07
CA TYR A 84 21.57 -15.09 22.00
C TYR A 84 21.77 -13.69 22.57
N SER A 85 23.02 -13.25 22.62
CA SER A 85 23.37 -11.85 22.83
C SER A 85 23.44 -11.16 21.47
N PRO A 86 22.59 -10.17 21.17
CA PRO A 86 22.78 -9.38 19.96
C PRO A 86 24.15 -8.68 20.03
N ASP A 87 24.83 -8.63 18.88
CA ASP A 87 25.95 -7.70 18.70
C ASP A 87 25.38 -6.29 18.85
N ASP A 88 25.82 -5.58 19.89
CA ASP A 88 25.54 -4.18 20.20
C ASP A 88 24.11 -3.70 19.91
N SER A 89 23.25 -3.65 20.93
CA SER A 89 21.88 -3.11 20.82
C SER A 89 21.80 -1.65 20.33
N SER A 90 22.91 -0.92 20.27
CA SER A 90 22.99 0.42 19.70
C SER A 90 23.26 0.43 18.18
N ASP A 91 23.57 -0.72 17.57
CA ASP A 91 23.77 -0.84 16.13
C ASP A 91 22.44 -0.78 15.37
N LEU A 92 22.13 0.42 14.89
CA LEU A 92 20.93 0.67 14.09
C LEU A 92 21.15 0.58 12.57
N ARG A 93 22.34 0.15 12.10
CA ARG A 93 22.69 0.16 10.67
C ARG A 93 21.68 -0.61 9.82
N GLY A 94 21.27 -1.80 10.27
CA GLY A 94 20.26 -2.60 9.58
C GLY A 94 18.91 -1.89 9.41
N TYR A 95 18.46 -1.13 10.42
CA TYR A 95 17.23 -0.35 10.32
C TYR A 95 17.37 0.79 9.29
N PHE A 96 18.49 1.52 9.32
CA PHE A 96 18.74 2.59 8.36
C PHE A 96 18.83 2.07 6.92
N GLU A 97 19.38 0.88 6.70
CA GLU A 97 19.39 0.23 5.38
C GLU A 97 17.97 -0.08 4.90
N LYS A 98 17.10 -0.61 5.75
CA LYS A 98 15.68 -0.85 5.40
C LYS A 98 14.94 0.45 5.08
N ILE A 99 15.18 1.51 5.85
CA ILE A 99 14.61 2.84 5.58
C ILE A 99 15.06 3.34 4.19
N LYS A 100 16.34 3.19 3.84
CA LYS A 100 16.87 3.57 2.52
C LYS A 100 16.24 2.75 1.39
N ILE A 101 16.08 1.43 1.58
CA ILE A 101 15.46 0.55 0.58
C ILE A 101 14.02 0.97 0.29
N CYS A 102 13.24 1.31 1.33
CA CYS A 102 11.87 1.81 1.18
C CYS A 102 11.80 3.24 0.60
N ASN A 103 12.93 3.96 0.50
CA ASN A 103 12.99 5.34 0.00
C ASN A 103 13.94 5.51 -1.20
N ARG A 104 14.09 4.48 -2.02
CA ARG A 104 15.00 4.48 -3.18
C ARG A 104 14.43 5.23 -4.38
N GLY A 105 15.32 5.61 -5.30
CA GLY A 105 14.96 6.14 -6.62
C GLY A 105 14.50 7.61 -6.62
N SER A 106 14.68 8.33 -5.51
CA SER A 106 14.29 9.75 -5.38
C SER A 106 14.89 10.66 -6.47
N GLU A 107 16.08 10.33 -6.96
CA GLU A 107 16.78 11.01 -8.04
C GLU A 107 16.04 10.92 -9.38
N MET A 108 15.23 9.88 -9.58
CA MET A 108 14.43 9.66 -10.80
C MET A 108 13.09 10.40 -10.76
N GLN A 109 12.76 11.11 -9.67
CA GLN A 109 11.45 11.78 -9.52
C GLN A 109 11.14 12.77 -10.64
N SER A 110 12.16 13.39 -11.25
CA SER A 110 12.00 14.30 -12.39
C SER A 110 11.47 13.63 -13.67
N GLU A 111 11.54 12.30 -13.76
CA GLU A 111 11.00 11.52 -14.87
C GLU A 111 9.48 11.29 -14.76
N PHE A 112 8.87 11.66 -13.63
CA PHE A 112 7.45 11.46 -13.37
C PHE A 112 6.66 12.76 -13.52
N PHE A 113 5.65 12.71 -14.37
CA PHE A 113 4.72 13.80 -14.58
C PHE A 113 3.60 13.76 -13.54
N PRO A 114 3.19 14.91 -12.99
CA PRO A 114 2.00 14.97 -12.15
C PRO A 114 0.79 14.41 -12.88
N PHE A 115 0.06 13.53 -12.21
CA PHE A 115 -1.28 13.09 -12.62
C PHE A 115 -2.31 13.97 -11.91
N ILE A 116 -3.02 14.78 -12.71
CA ILE A 116 -3.85 15.88 -12.25
C ILE A 116 -5.34 15.56 -12.46
N ILE A 117 -6.14 15.83 -11.44
CA ILE A 117 -7.61 15.74 -11.47
C ILE A 117 -8.15 16.98 -10.78
N GLU A 118 -9.04 17.72 -11.45
CA GLU A 118 -9.66 18.94 -10.89
C GLU A 118 -8.62 19.93 -10.31
N ASP A 119 -7.51 20.13 -11.04
CA ASP A 119 -6.37 20.98 -10.66
C ASP A 119 -5.64 20.59 -9.36
N GLN A 120 -5.86 19.36 -8.88
CA GLN A 120 -5.11 18.75 -7.78
C GLN A 120 -4.22 17.62 -8.27
N VAL A 121 -3.05 17.46 -7.64
CA VAL A 121 -2.17 16.32 -7.88
C VAL A 121 -2.73 15.09 -7.17
N ALA A 122 -3.23 14.14 -7.94
CA ALA A 122 -3.68 12.84 -7.44
C ALA A 122 -2.55 11.80 -7.41
N GLY A 123 -1.57 11.94 -8.30
CA GLY A 123 -0.44 11.04 -8.38
C GLY A 123 0.67 11.52 -9.30
N TYR A 124 1.52 10.59 -9.73
CA TYR A 124 2.70 10.85 -10.55
C TYR A 124 2.94 9.68 -11.49
N THR A 125 2.98 9.94 -12.79
CA THR A 125 3.11 8.93 -13.83
C THR A 125 4.43 9.07 -14.56
N HIS A 126 5.19 7.98 -14.69
CA HIS A 126 6.45 8.00 -15.42
C HIS A 126 6.24 8.48 -16.87
N ASN A 127 7.14 9.31 -17.41
CA ASN A 127 6.98 9.91 -18.74
C ASN A 127 6.80 8.88 -19.88
N ARG A 128 7.54 7.76 -19.84
CA ARG A 128 7.41 6.64 -20.78
C ARG A 128 6.08 5.90 -20.61
N PHE A 129 5.64 5.65 -19.37
CA PHE A 129 4.33 5.05 -19.13
C PHE A 129 3.20 5.96 -19.63
N ALA A 130 3.31 7.28 -19.39
CA ALA A 130 2.37 8.27 -19.88
C ALA A 130 2.25 8.27 -21.42
N SER A 131 3.27 7.83 -22.15
CA SER A 131 3.17 7.69 -23.61
C SER A 131 2.12 6.64 -24.04
N HIS A 132 1.94 5.57 -23.25
CA HIS A 132 0.90 4.56 -23.47
C HIS A 132 -0.50 5.08 -23.13
N LEU A 133 -0.62 6.12 -22.31
CA LEU A 133 -1.91 6.76 -22.01
C LEU A 133 -2.39 7.68 -23.14
N ARG A 134 -1.49 8.14 -24.02
CA ARG A 134 -1.83 9.08 -25.11
C ARG A 134 -2.80 8.51 -26.14
N LYS A 135 -2.88 7.18 -26.29
CA LYS A 135 -3.84 6.52 -27.19
C LYS A 135 -5.29 6.57 -26.68
N TYR A 136 -5.48 6.94 -25.41
CA TYR A 136 -6.79 7.12 -24.78
C TYR A 136 -7.01 8.62 -24.52
N ASP A 137 -6.93 9.45 -25.56
CA ASP A 137 -7.00 10.91 -25.47
C ASP A 137 -8.41 11.44 -25.09
N ASP A 138 -9.42 10.58 -25.16
CA ASP A 138 -10.75 10.80 -24.60
C ASP A 138 -10.78 10.63 -23.07
N VAL A 139 -9.80 9.94 -22.48
CA VAL A 139 -9.68 9.70 -21.03
C VAL A 139 -8.55 10.51 -20.39
N PHE A 140 -7.38 10.56 -21.02
CA PHE A 140 -6.16 11.18 -20.49
C PHE A 140 -5.64 12.28 -21.42
N ILE A 141 -5.55 13.50 -20.92
CA ILE A 141 -5.04 14.65 -21.65
C ILE A 141 -3.59 14.88 -21.27
N TYR A 142 -2.67 14.55 -22.17
CA TYR A 142 -1.25 14.85 -22.01
C TYR A 142 -0.98 16.33 -22.35
N SER A 143 -0.35 17.05 -21.43
CA SER A 143 0.08 18.43 -21.65
C SER A 143 1.60 18.53 -21.56
N GLY A 144 2.23 19.07 -22.61
CA GLY A 144 3.66 19.36 -22.62
C GLY A 144 4.04 20.56 -21.75
N ASN A 145 5.34 20.85 -21.68
CA ASN A 145 5.86 21.95 -20.88
C ASN A 145 5.53 23.30 -21.53
N ASN A 146 4.33 23.82 -21.25
CA ASN A 146 3.83 25.09 -21.79
C ASN A 146 3.89 26.24 -20.76
N GLY A 147 4.78 26.15 -19.76
CA GLY A 147 4.91 27.19 -18.72
C GLY A 147 3.74 27.28 -17.73
N GLY A 148 2.82 26.31 -17.73
CA GLY A 148 1.73 26.23 -16.76
C GLY A 148 2.21 25.78 -15.36
N ARG A 149 1.34 25.93 -14.34
CA ARG A 149 1.63 25.63 -12.91
C ARG A 149 2.31 24.28 -12.65
N PHE A 150 2.04 23.27 -13.47
CA PHE A 150 2.51 21.89 -13.28
C PHE A 150 3.56 21.42 -14.30
N GLY A 151 4.05 22.29 -15.19
CA GLY A 151 4.95 21.88 -16.28
C GLY A 151 4.30 20.81 -17.17
N SER A 152 5.06 19.78 -17.57
CA SER A 152 4.52 18.60 -18.27
C SER A 152 3.71 17.72 -17.31
N HIS A 153 2.48 17.38 -17.68
CA HIS A 153 1.55 16.65 -16.80
C HIS A 153 0.52 15.82 -17.59
N VAL A 154 -0.10 14.86 -16.91
CA VAL A 154 -1.24 14.08 -17.42
C VAL A 154 -2.49 14.52 -16.67
N LYS A 155 -3.54 14.97 -17.36
CA LYS A 155 -4.84 15.28 -16.76
C LYS A 155 -5.84 14.18 -17.04
N LEU A 156 -6.71 13.87 -16.07
CA LEU A 156 -7.94 13.14 -16.37
C LEU A 156 -8.90 14.06 -17.13
N ASN A 157 -9.56 13.54 -18.17
CA ASN A 157 -10.43 14.35 -19.01
C ASN A 157 -11.61 14.91 -18.21
N SER A 158 -11.76 16.23 -18.23
CA SER A 158 -12.81 16.95 -17.52
C SER A 158 -14.24 16.58 -17.94
N LYS A 159 -14.42 15.86 -19.06
CA LYS A 159 -15.71 15.28 -19.47
C LYS A 159 -16.19 14.20 -18.50
N LEU A 160 -15.29 13.51 -17.81
CA LEU A 160 -15.63 12.48 -16.82
C LEU A 160 -16.00 13.14 -15.49
N LYS A 161 -17.30 13.21 -15.18
CA LYS A 161 -17.82 14.07 -14.11
C LYS A 161 -17.93 13.37 -12.76
N THR A 162 -18.26 12.09 -12.74
CA THR A 162 -18.54 11.36 -11.49
C THR A 162 -17.41 10.38 -11.15
N ALA A 163 -17.27 10.07 -9.86
CA ALA A 163 -16.30 9.08 -9.40
C ALA A 163 -16.55 7.70 -10.02
N ASP A 164 -17.81 7.29 -10.18
CA ASP A 164 -18.19 6.01 -10.79
C ASP A 164 -17.85 5.96 -12.28
N GLU A 165 -18.13 7.05 -13.02
CA GLU A 165 -17.80 7.15 -14.44
C GLU A 165 -16.28 7.06 -14.65
N ARG A 166 -15.51 7.82 -13.86
CA ARG A 166 -14.04 7.79 -13.87
C ARG A 166 -13.52 6.39 -13.54
N THR A 167 -14.05 5.75 -12.50
CA THR A 167 -13.67 4.38 -12.08
C THR A 167 -13.90 3.39 -13.20
N ARG A 168 -15.07 3.42 -13.84
CA ARG A 168 -15.40 2.52 -14.96
C ARG A 168 -14.49 2.77 -16.16
N VAL A 169 -14.38 4.01 -16.61
CA VAL A 169 -13.64 4.36 -17.84
C VAL A 169 -12.14 4.13 -17.67
N VAL A 170 -11.55 4.57 -16.56
CA VAL A 170 -10.13 4.32 -16.25
C VAL A 170 -9.89 2.83 -16.03
N GLY A 171 -10.85 2.11 -15.43
CA GLY A 171 -10.81 0.66 -15.27
C GLY A 171 -10.71 -0.09 -16.60
N GLU A 172 -11.47 0.31 -17.62
CA GLU A 172 -11.34 -0.28 -18.97
C GLU A 172 -9.95 -0.01 -19.59
N VAL A 173 -9.41 1.20 -19.42
CA VAL A 173 -8.04 1.50 -19.87
C VAL A 173 -7.02 0.63 -19.15
N ILE A 174 -7.14 0.45 -17.83
CA ILE A 174 -6.25 -0.40 -17.04
C ILE A 174 -6.29 -1.86 -17.51
N LYS A 175 -7.48 -2.39 -17.85
CA LYS A 175 -7.61 -3.74 -18.41
C LYS A 175 -6.82 -3.89 -19.72
N CYS A 176 -6.97 -2.94 -20.65
CA CYS A 176 -6.21 -2.96 -21.89
C CYS A 176 -4.69 -2.83 -21.65
N LEU A 177 -4.26 -2.03 -20.68
CA LEU A 177 -2.84 -1.93 -20.31
C LEU A 177 -2.31 -3.22 -19.67
N ALA A 178 -3.16 -3.97 -18.96
CA ALA A 178 -2.81 -5.28 -18.40
C ALA A 178 -2.69 -6.36 -19.49
N GLU A 179 -3.57 -6.34 -20.49
CA GLU A 179 -3.48 -7.21 -21.69
C GLU A 179 -2.19 -6.96 -22.49
N GLU A 180 -1.64 -5.75 -22.42
CA GLU A 180 -0.35 -5.36 -23.00
C GLU A 180 0.85 -5.63 -22.07
N GLU A 181 0.63 -6.30 -20.93
CA GLU A 181 1.65 -6.62 -19.91
C GLU A 181 2.33 -5.38 -19.29
N LEU A 182 1.73 -4.19 -19.43
CA LEU A 182 2.27 -2.94 -18.86
C LEU A 182 1.91 -2.78 -17.38
N ILE A 183 0.76 -3.33 -16.97
CA ILE A 183 0.33 -3.42 -15.57
C ILE A 183 0.06 -4.90 -15.28
N PRO A 184 1.05 -5.65 -14.77
CA PRO A 184 0.86 -7.05 -14.43
C PRO A 184 -0.02 -7.22 -13.18
N ASP A 185 -0.59 -8.41 -13.01
CA ASP A 185 -1.21 -8.88 -11.77
C ASP A 185 -2.40 -8.05 -11.23
N ILE A 186 -3.37 -7.72 -12.10
CA ILE A 186 -4.66 -7.12 -11.71
C ILE A 186 -5.30 -7.91 -10.56
N GLN A 187 -5.69 -7.22 -9.48
CA GLN A 187 -6.14 -7.87 -8.24
C GLN A 187 -7.66 -7.86 -8.05
N ASN A 188 -8.40 -7.06 -8.83
CA ASN A 188 -9.82 -6.75 -8.62
C ASN A 188 -10.10 -6.14 -7.24
N GLU A 189 -9.11 -5.44 -6.68
CA GLU A 189 -9.19 -4.72 -5.41
C GLU A 189 -9.01 -3.23 -5.70
N LEU A 190 -10.04 -2.43 -5.46
CA LEU A 190 -10.02 -1.01 -5.80
C LEU A 190 -9.41 -0.19 -4.67
N TYR A 191 -8.43 0.66 -5.01
CA TYR A 191 -7.87 1.67 -4.13
C TYR A 191 -8.45 3.06 -4.41
N PRO A 192 -8.69 3.89 -3.38
CA PRO A 192 -9.22 5.22 -3.56
C PRO A 192 -8.15 6.16 -4.14
N VAL A 193 -8.51 6.91 -5.17
CA VAL A 193 -7.67 7.98 -5.73
C VAL A 193 -8.09 9.31 -5.13
N ALA A 194 -7.19 9.92 -4.36
CA ALA A 194 -7.42 11.20 -3.70
C ALA A 194 -6.11 12.00 -3.63
N SER A 195 -6.18 13.32 -3.46
CA SER A 195 -4.96 14.15 -3.33
C SER A 195 -4.23 13.88 -2.01
N THR A 196 -4.99 13.62 -0.95
CA THR A 196 -4.48 13.20 0.35
C THR A 196 -5.50 12.35 1.12
N PHE A 197 -5.06 11.75 2.22
CA PHE A 197 -5.95 10.95 3.07
C PHE A 197 -7.05 11.83 3.64
N GLY A 198 -8.30 11.33 3.62
CA GLY A 198 -9.47 12.05 4.11
C GLY A 198 -10.00 13.16 3.17
N SER A 199 -9.31 13.45 2.06
CA SER A 199 -9.88 14.33 1.02
C SER A 199 -10.93 13.59 0.18
N PRO A 200 -11.82 14.33 -0.52
CA PRO A 200 -12.79 13.71 -1.42
C PRO A 200 -12.13 12.76 -2.42
N ILE A 201 -12.72 11.58 -2.58
CA ILE A 201 -12.23 10.57 -3.51
C ILE A 201 -12.63 10.99 -4.92
N PHE A 202 -11.65 11.10 -5.82
CA PHE A 202 -11.89 11.45 -7.22
C PHE A 202 -12.52 10.31 -7.99
N PHE A 203 -12.02 9.09 -7.77
CA PHE A 203 -12.45 7.81 -8.33
C PHE A 203 -11.65 6.67 -7.66
N SER A 204 -11.83 5.43 -8.11
CA SER A 204 -11.05 4.28 -7.64
C SER A 204 -10.40 3.54 -8.81
N LEU A 205 -9.26 2.92 -8.56
CA LEU A 205 -8.55 2.11 -9.57
C LEU A 205 -8.00 0.82 -8.96
N ASP A 206 -7.72 -0.18 -9.80
CA ASP A 206 -7.16 -1.44 -9.32
C ASP A 206 -5.82 -1.24 -8.60
N ARG A 207 -5.65 -1.89 -7.46
CA ARG A 207 -4.44 -1.84 -6.64
C ARG A 207 -3.15 -2.05 -7.44
N ALA A 208 -3.15 -2.93 -8.44
CA ALA A 208 -1.98 -3.18 -9.28
C ALA A 208 -1.56 -1.94 -10.09
N ALA A 209 -2.51 -1.08 -10.47
CA ALA A 209 -2.26 0.14 -11.22
C ALA A 209 -1.81 1.32 -10.34
N ALA A 210 -2.03 1.27 -9.02
CA ALA A 210 -1.65 2.33 -8.09
C ALA A 210 -0.20 2.85 -8.24
N PRO A 211 0.84 1.98 -8.31
CA PRO A 211 2.22 2.42 -8.54
C PRO A 211 2.45 3.13 -9.88
N TYR A 212 1.73 2.78 -10.94
CA TYR A 212 1.93 3.35 -12.28
C TYR A 212 1.29 4.72 -12.44
N PHE A 213 0.18 4.94 -11.73
CA PHE A 213 -0.44 6.26 -11.60
C PHE A 213 0.18 7.08 -10.45
N GLY A 214 1.09 6.49 -9.66
CA GLY A 214 1.76 7.12 -8.52
C GLY A 214 0.80 7.73 -7.51
N ILE A 215 -0.39 7.12 -7.36
CA ILE A 215 -1.36 7.57 -6.36
C ILE A 215 -0.82 7.25 -4.96
N LYS A 216 -1.36 7.95 -3.95
CA LYS A 216 -1.11 7.51 -2.57
C LYS A 216 -1.87 6.20 -2.33
N ALA A 217 -1.17 5.20 -1.81
CA ALA A 217 -1.77 3.96 -1.32
C ALA A 217 -1.73 3.93 0.21
N TYR A 218 -2.71 3.27 0.83
CA TYR A 218 -2.86 3.22 2.27
C TYR A 218 -2.86 1.77 2.75
N ALA A 219 -2.38 1.54 3.97
CA ALA A 219 -2.40 0.23 4.62
C ALA A 219 -2.64 0.36 6.13
N VAL A 220 -3.12 -0.73 6.75
CA VAL A 220 -3.46 -0.79 8.18
C VAL A 220 -2.83 -2.01 8.83
N PRO A 221 -1.51 -2.02 9.10
CA PRO A 221 -0.88 -3.13 9.79
C PRO A 221 -1.22 -3.15 11.29
N LEU A 222 -1.29 -4.36 11.87
CA LEU A 222 -1.47 -4.60 13.30
C LEU A 222 -0.27 -5.31 13.93
N ASN A 223 0.28 -4.68 14.96
CA ASN A 223 1.16 -5.33 15.92
C ASN A 223 0.30 -6.02 16.99
N GLY A 224 0.16 -7.34 16.90
CA GLY A 224 -0.51 -8.14 17.92
C GLY A 224 0.49 -8.65 18.95
N TYR A 225 0.28 -8.35 20.22
CA TYR A 225 1.19 -8.77 21.29
C TYR A 225 0.44 -9.34 22.49
N VAL A 226 1.11 -10.21 23.24
CA VAL A 226 0.67 -10.69 24.56
C VAL A 226 1.61 -10.19 25.63
N GLU A 227 1.12 -10.09 26.86
CA GLU A 227 1.95 -9.82 28.04
C GLU A 227 1.91 -11.03 28.94
N LYS A 228 3.08 -11.58 29.27
CA LYS A 228 3.25 -12.73 30.14
C LYS A 228 4.40 -12.47 31.11
N ASP A 229 4.18 -12.71 32.40
CA ASP A 229 5.18 -12.50 33.45
C ASP A 229 5.84 -11.10 33.43
N GLY A 230 5.07 -10.07 33.05
CA GLY A 230 5.55 -8.69 32.94
C GLY A 230 6.36 -8.38 31.67
N GLN A 231 6.52 -9.34 30.75
CA GLN A 231 7.21 -9.17 29.48
C GLN A 231 6.23 -9.14 28.30
N LYS A 232 6.60 -8.44 27.22
CA LYS A 232 5.81 -8.36 25.98
C LYS A 232 6.36 -9.31 24.93
N PHE A 233 5.48 -10.06 24.29
CA PHE A 233 5.81 -10.95 23.18
C PHE A 233 4.98 -10.55 21.96
N LEU A 234 5.63 -10.37 20.82
CA LEU A 234 4.98 -10.02 19.57
C LEU A 234 4.67 -11.29 18.78
N TRP A 235 3.45 -11.40 18.26
CA TRP A 235 3.13 -12.41 17.27
C TRP A 235 3.66 -11.98 15.90
N ILE A 236 4.37 -12.89 15.24
CA ILE A 236 4.94 -12.68 13.91
C ILE A 236 4.25 -13.66 12.95
N GLY A 237 3.67 -13.13 11.88
CA GLY A 237 3.11 -13.96 10.82
C GLY A 237 4.19 -14.46 9.86
N LYS A 238 3.97 -15.62 9.23
CA LYS A 238 4.71 -16.03 8.03
C LYS A 238 3.82 -16.03 6.82
N ARG A 239 4.18 -15.25 5.82
CA ARG A 239 3.44 -15.20 4.55
C ARG A 239 3.38 -16.58 3.90
N SER A 240 2.23 -16.92 3.35
CA SER A 240 2.09 -18.13 2.54
C SER A 240 3.01 -18.11 1.32
N GLN A 241 3.44 -19.30 0.89
CA GLN A 241 4.32 -19.45 -0.28
C GLN A 241 3.63 -19.09 -1.60
N VAL A 242 2.28 -19.02 -1.60
CA VAL A 242 1.50 -18.69 -2.81
C VAL A 242 1.23 -17.19 -2.96
N LYS A 243 1.71 -16.34 -2.04
CA LYS A 243 1.58 -14.88 -2.16
C LYS A 243 2.45 -14.38 -3.32
N SER A 244 1.89 -13.51 -4.17
CA SER A 244 2.61 -12.87 -5.28
C SER A 244 3.78 -12.01 -4.82
N THR A 245 3.67 -11.41 -3.63
CA THR A 245 4.69 -10.56 -3.04
C THR A 245 5.23 -11.17 -1.75
N TYR A 246 6.56 -11.25 -1.67
CA TYR A 246 7.33 -11.71 -0.51
C TYR A 246 6.85 -13.08 0.04
N PRO A 247 6.74 -14.13 -0.79
CA PRO A 247 6.29 -15.45 -0.35
C PRO A 247 7.22 -16.02 0.73
N GLY A 248 6.65 -16.59 1.79
CA GLY A 248 7.41 -17.23 2.86
C GLY A 248 8.14 -16.31 3.84
N MET A 249 8.13 -14.99 3.59
CA MET A 249 8.76 -14.00 4.47
C MET A 249 7.94 -13.77 5.75
N LEU A 250 8.59 -13.23 6.77
CA LEU A 250 7.93 -12.83 8.01
C LEU A 250 7.14 -11.54 7.79
N ASP A 251 6.06 -11.40 8.55
CA ASP A 251 5.13 -10.30 8.46
C ASP A 251 4.59 -9.96 9.86
N ILE A 252 3.86 -8.85 9.92
CA ILE A 252 2.99 -8.52 11.06
C ILE A 252 1.96 -9.62 11.30
N LEU A 253 1.29 -9.59 12.47
CA LEU A 253 0.26 -10.57 12.79
C LEU A 253 -0.92 -10.54 11.82
N ALA A 254 -1.42 -9.35 11.50
CA ALA A 254 -2.52 -9.15 10.57
C ALA A 254 -2.43 -7.75 9.95
N GLY A 255 -2.90 -7.62 8.71
CA GLY A 255 -3.12 -6.31 8.10
C GLY A 255 -2.91 -6.30 6.60
N GLY A 256 -3.51 -5.31 5.96
CA GLY A 256 -3.58 -5.24 4.51
C GLY A 256 -3.53 -3.83 3.98
N GLY A 257 -3.64 -3.75 2.65
CA GLY A 257 -4.00 -2.50 1.98
C GLY A 257 -5.32 -1.97 2.50
N LEU A 258 -5.59 -0.68 2.28
CA LEU A 258 -6.88 -0.05 2.59
C LEU A 258 -7.67 0.14 1.29
N PRO A 259 -8.65 -0.74 1.01
CA PRO A 259 -9.51 -0.62 -0.16
C PRO A 259 -10.37 0.64 -0.14
N HIS A 260 -10.96 0.93 -1.28
CA HIS A 260 -12.02 1.92 -1.39
C HIS A 260 -13.24 1.51 -0.56
N GLY A 261 -13.87 2.49 0.09
CA GLY A 261 -15.17 2.32 0.75
C GLY A 261 -15.12 1.70 2.15
N ILE A 262 -13.94 1.42 2.70
CA ILE A 262 -13.78 0.91 4.07
C ILE A 262 -12.96 1.85 4.94
N ALA A 263 -13.43 2.10 6.17
CA ALA A 263 -12.69 2.90 7.15
C ALA A 263 -11.52 2.08 7.74
N CYS A 264 -10.43 2.74 8.14
CA CYS A 264 -9.24 2.06 8.66
C CYS A 264 -9.54 1.09 9.82
N GLY A 265 -10.39 1.50 10.77
CA GLY A 265 -10.79 0.68 11.91
C GLY A 265 -11.60 -0.57 11.52
N GLU A 266 -12.47 -0.46 10.51
CA GLU A 266 -13.23 -1.62 10.03
C GLU A 266 -12.35 -2.54 9.19
N ASN A 267 -11.42 -1.98 8.40
CA ASN A 267 -10.48 -2.77 7.62
C ASN A 267 -9.55 -3.58 8.52
N ILE A 268 -9.03 -3.00 9.60
CA ILE A 268 -8.18 -3.77 10.53
C ILE A 268 -8.96 -4.88 11.23
N ILE A 269 -10.24 -4.68 11.56
CA ILE A 269 -11.10 -5.73 12.13
C ILE A 269 -11.31 -6.87 11.12
N LYS A 270 -11.55 -6.54 9.84
CA LYS A 270 -11.66 -7.53 8.75
C LYS A 270 -10.36 -8.34 8.62
N GLU A 271 -9.21 -7.67 8.48
CA GLU A 271 -7.91 -8.34 8.30
C GLU A 271 -7.53 -9.21 9.52
N CYS A 272 -7.87 -8.76 10.74
CA CYS A 272 -7.71 -9.52 11.97
C CYS A 272 -8.41 -10.89 11.93
N GLU A 273 -9.65 -10.91 11.42
CA GLU A 273 -10.44 -12.14 11.32
C GLU A 273 -9.90 -13.04 10.19
N GLU A 274 -9.65 -12.48 9.02
CA GLU A 274 -9.23 -13.23 7.82
C GLU A 274 -7.81 -13.83 7.95
N GLU A 275 -6.86 -13.08 8.52
CA GLU A 275 -5.45 -13.48 8.53
C GLU A 275 -5.00 -14.17 9.83
N ALA A 276 -5.64 -13.86 10.95
CA ALA A 276 -5.22 -14.31 12.28
C ALA A 276 -6.35 -14.94 13.11
N GLY A 277 -7.58 -15.00 12.59
CA GLY A 277 -8.72 -15.58 13.30
C GLY A 277 -9.09 -14.81 14.57
N ILE A 278 -8.72 -13.52 14.64
CA ILE A 278 -9.00 -12.67 15.79
C ILE A 278 -10.45 -12.15 15.67
N PRO A 279 -11.37 -12.57 16.55
CA PRO A 279 -12.77 -12.17 16.44
C PRO A 279 -12.95 -10.68 16.73
N ARG A 280 -14.03 -10.08 16.19
CA ARG A 280 -14.40 -8.67 16.41
C ARG A 280 -14.47 -8.29 17.89
N SER A 281 -14.86 -9.21 18.78
CA SER A 281 -14.89 -8.99 20.23
C SER A 281 -13.51 -8.68 20.84
N ILE A 282 -12.43 -9.05 20.15
CA ILE A 282 -11.05 -8.77 20.52
C ILE A 282 -10.49 -7.62 19.67
N SER A 283 -10.64 -7.68 18.34
CA SER A 283 -10.01 -6.73 17.40
C SER A 283 -10.59 -5.31 17.48
N ASN A 284 -11.80 -5.12 18.01
CA ASN A 284 -12.35 -3.79 18.29
C ASN A 284 -11.54 -2.98 19.33
N ARG A 285 -10.60 -3.62 20.05
CA ARG A 285 -9.69 -2.97 21.00
C ARG A 285 -8.40 -2.49 20.35
N ALA A 286 -8.19 -2.75 19.05
CA ALA A 286 -7.00 -2.30 18.33
C ALA A 286 -6.92 -0.77 18.38
N ARG A 287 -5.73 -0.24 18.71
CA ARG A 287 -5.52 1.19 18.89
C ARG A 287 -4.61 1.74 17.80
N PRO A 288 -4.95 2.86 17.16
CA PRO A 288 -4.02 3.53 16.27
C PRO A 288 -2.86 4.10 17.11
N VAL A 289 -1.63 3.85 16.68
CA VAL A 289 -0.40 4.25 17.39
C VAL A 289 0.51 5.17 16.58
N GLY A 290 0.20 5.41 15.31
CA GLY A 290 0.93 6.36 14.48
C GLY A 290 0.78 6.07 13.00
N ALA A 291 1.62 6.71 12.20
CA ALA A 291 1.72 6.43 10.78
C ALA A 291 3.17 6.50 10.29
N VAL A 292 3.49 5.70 9.28
CA VAL A 292 4.77 5.70 8.57
C VAL A 292 4.48 5.93 7.09
N SER A 293 5.24 6.81 6.45
CA SER A 293 5.15 7.02 5.00
C SER A 293 6.50 6.80 4.35
N TYR A 294 6.50 6.23 3.16
CA TYR A 294 7.70 6.09 2.35
C TYR A 294 7.37 6.21 0.86
N THR A 295 8.42 6.43 0.07
CA THR A 295 8.30 6.54 -1.39
C THR A 295 9.35 5.70 -2.09
N ASP A 296 8.91 4.74 -2.90
CA ASP A 296 9.80 3.83 -3.62
C ASP A 296 9.59 4.01 -5.13
N ILE A 297 10.62 4.48 -5.82
CA ILE A 297 10.64 4.54 -7.28
C ILE A 297 11.44 3.35 -7.81
N ASN A 298 10.81 2.57 -8.70
CA ASN A 298 11.43 1.44 -9.35
C ASN A 298 10.95 1.31 -10.80
N GLY A 299 11.82 1.63 -11.76
CA GLY A 299 11.47 1.67 -13.18
C GLY A 299 10.33 2.67 -13.43
N PHE A 300 9.21 2.19 -13.96
CA PHE A 300 8.04 3.03 -14.25
C PHE A 300 7.07 3.19 -13.06
N SER A 301 7.34 2.52 -11.95
CA SER A 301 6.50 2.57 -10.75
C SER A 301 6.97 3.66 -9.78
N TYR A 302 6.00 4.35 -9.19
CA TYR A 302 6.22 5.28 -8.09
C TYR A 302 5.25 4.96 -6.94
N LYS A 303 5.71 4.12 -6.01
CA LYS A 303 4.94 3.79 -4.81
C LYS A 303 5.00 4.94 -3.81
N ARG A 304 3.85 5.31 -3.28
CA ARG A 304 3.68 6.41 -2.31
C ARG A 304 2.77 5.92 -1.21
N ASP A 305 3.34 5.15 -0.30
CA ASP A 305 2.56 4.38 0.66
C ASP A 305 2.51 5.13 2.00
N VAL A 306 1.33 5.12 2.62
CA VAL A 306 1.10 5.60 3.98
C VAL A 306 0.50 4.47 4.80
N ILE A 307 1.19 4.10 5.86
CA ILE A 307 0.88 2.96 6.71
C ILE A 307 0.33 3.51 8.03
N PHE A 308 -0.92 3.21 8.36
CA PHE A 308 -1.53 3.56 9.64
C PHE A 308 -1.34 2.41 10.63
N CYS A 309 -0.45 2.59 11.59
CA CYS A 309 -0.03 1.52 12.50
C CYS A 309 -1.05 1.33 13.63
N TYR A 310 -1.38 0.08 13.92
CA TYR A 310 -2.23 -0.33 15.04
C TYR A 310 -1.49 -1.26 15.99
N ASP A 311 -1.82 -1.18 17.28
CA ASP A 311 -1.41 -2.14 18.30
C ASP A 311 -2.64 -2.82 18.92
N LEU A 312 -2.54 -4.12 19.20
CA LEU A 312 -3.56 -4.88 19.93
C LEU A 312 -2.92 -5.81 20.94
N LYS A 313 -3.27 -5.60 22.22
CA LYS A 313 -3.00 -6.57 23.29
C LYS A 313 -4.01 -7.72 23.19
N LEU A 314 -3.50 -8.92 22.94
CA LEU A 314 -4.27 -10.15 22.88
C LEU A 314 -4.38 -10.79 24.27
N PRO A 315 -5.41 -11.61 24.53
CA PRO A 315 -5.43 -12.51 25.68
C PRO A 315 -4.17 -13.38 25.71
N GLU A 316 -3.67 -13.71 26.89
CA GLU A 316 -2.43 -14.48 27.06
C GLU A 316 -2.53 -15.89 26.45
N ASP A 317 -3.72 -16.48 26.48
CA ASP A 317 -4.06 -17.79 25.95
C ASP A 317 -4.49 -17.77 24.47
N PHE A 318 -4.51 -16.59 23.84
CA PHE A 318 -4.90 -16.49 22.44
C PHE A 318 -3.79 -17.00 21.52
N VAL A 319 -4.15 -17.97 20.68
CA VAL A 319 -3.30 -18.48 19.61
C VAL A 319 -3.92 -18.09 18.27
N PRO A 320 -3.24 -17.28 17.44
CA PRO A 320 -3.73 -16.95 16.12
C PRO A 320 -3.97 -18.19 15.27
N MET A 321 -5.06 -18.19 14.53
CA MET A 321 -5.39 -19.26 13.59
C MET A 321 -5.60 -18.66 12.21
N ASN A 322 -4.86 -19.18 11.24
CA ASN A 322 -5.05 -18.77 9.85
C ASN A 322 -6.39 -19.29 9.34
N GLN A 323 -7.35 -18.39 9.12
CA GLN A 323 -8.63 -18.73 8.51
C GLN A 323 -8.60 -18.62 6.98
N GLY A 324 -7.48 -18.22 6.38
CA GLY A 324 -7.31 -18.05 4.93
C GLY A 324 -6.02 -18.63 4.36
N ASN A 325 -5.61 -18.14 3.19
CA ASN A 325 -4.36 -18.57 2.53
C ASN A 325 -3.18 -17.64 2.85
N CYS A 326 -3.30 -16.77 3.86
CA CYS A 326 -2.47 -15.57 3.96
C CYS A 326 -1.24 -15.73 4.86
N ILE A 327 -1.40 -16.30 6.06
CA ILE A 327 -0.36 -16.31 7.09
C ILE A 327 -0.31 -17.69 7.76
N LYS A 328 0.84 -18.36 7.84
CA LYS A 328 1.05 -19.40 8.86
C LYS A 328 1.52 -18.69 10.13
N ALA A 329 0.68 -18.68 11.16
CA ALA A 329 1.07 -18.28 12.50
C ALA A 329 1.95 -19.36 13.14
#